data_AF-A0A933AFJ0-F1
#
_entry.id   AF-A0A933AFJ0-F1
#
_cell.length_a   1.000
_cell.length_b   1.000
_cell.length_c   1.000
_cell.angle_alpha   90.00
_cell.angle_beta   90.00
_cell.angle_gamma   90.00
#
_symmetry.space_group_name_H-M   'P 1'
#
loop_
_entity.id
_entity.type
_entity.pdbx_description
1 polymer ?
#
loop_
_entity_poly.entity_id
_entity_poly.type
_entity_poly.pdbx_seq_one_letter_code
_entity_poly.pdbx_strand_id
1 'polypeptide(L)'
;MRISKAEILDRFRACCQKLGKTPGKDIFCKTANVKRADFNYYWARSSDIAKEVGAVPQGRSIKIPDSELFEEYAKVCLHLHKIPTMGELRIATRELKTRTNAVRERGSIGEFDSQFRVWLESQSDNLRQILNFSGWDRSGSPIKQEKILPSNNTSNYSFYPYLPACLQYLNVLARGEVPHNEDQAQSAALLFERRCADAFQCLGFKIENLGQGKGRVPDFIALANRERFVLIVDAKSRSEGYVLGTEDRKFLEYAVKHGRELQSKGFEKIYFVIVAASFREKDLTLLTTHLTNSPIRSVDFLTADALIRIVEDSIRERHSFSLGELDKLFFGNKIIPK
;
A
#
# COMPACT_ATOMS: atom_id res chain seq x y z
N MET A 1 -4.07 -38.80 2.80
CA MET A 1 -3.08 -39.50 3.64
C MET A 1 -1.88 -38.57 3.82
N ARG A 2 -1.40 -38.31 5.05
CA ARG A 2 -0.21 -37.47 5.27
C ARG A 2 1.05 -38.27 4.99
N ILE A 3 2.05 -37.62 4.39
CA ILE A 3 3.35 -38.23 4.11
C ILE A 3 4.08 -38.48 5.44
N SER A 4 4.76 -39.61 5.55
CA SER A 4 5.50 -39.97 6.77
C SER A 4 6.75 -39.10 6.93
N LYS A 5 7.20 -38.93 8.19
CA LYS A 5 8.42 -38.16 8.49
C LYS A 5 9.65 -38.73 7.76
N ALA A 6 9.78 -40.06 7.73
CA ALA A 6 10.89 -40.76 7.07
C ALA A 6 10.91 -40.48 5.55
N GLU A 7 9.75 -40.53 4.91
CA GLU A 7 9.64 -40.27 3.47
C GLU A 7 9.97 -38.81 3.12
N ILE A 8 9.65 -37.85 3.99
CA ILE A 8 10.06 -36.44 3.80
C ILE A 8 11.58 -36.28 3.95
N LEU A 9 12.22 -36.99 4.90
CA LEU A 9 13.67 -36.97 5.09
C LEU A 9 14.41 -37.55 3.88
N ASP A 10 13.94 -38.66 3.31
CA ASP A 10 14.56 -39.27 2.13
C ASP A 10 14.43 -38.38 0.90
N ARG A 11 13.26 -37.76 0.71
CA ARG A 11 13.06 -36.75 -0.34
C ARG A 11 13.96 -35.52 -0.12
N PHE A 12 14.22 -35.13 1.13
CA PHE A 12 15.12 -34.02 1.44
C PHE A 12 16.57 -34.36 1.10
N ARG A 13 17.04 -35.58 1.43
CA ARG A 13 18.37 -36.07 1.03
C ARG A 13 18.55 -36.10 -0.49
N ALA A 14 17.56 -36.64 -1.21
CA ALA A 14 17.58 -36.66 -2.68
C ALA A 14 17.59 -35.23 -3.27
N CYS A 15 16.86 -34.30 -2.64
CA CYS A 15 16.85 -32.90 -3.04
C CYS A 15 18.21 -32.21 -2.80
N CYS A 16 18.87 -32.48 -1.67
CA CYS A 16 20.23 -32.02 -1.39
C CYS A 16 21.23 -32.52 -2.44
N GLN A 17 21.18 -33.82 -2.78
CA GLN A 17 22.04 -34.41 -3.80
C GLN A 17 21.81 -33.78 -5.18
N LYS A 18 20.54 -33.56 -5.56
CA LYS A 18 20.19 -32.95 -6.84
C LYS A 18 20.61 -31.49 -6.96
N LEU A 19 20.56 -30.74 -5.86
CA LEU A 19 20.87 -29.29 -5.86
C LEU A 19 22.33 -28.98 -5.51
N GLY A 20 23.11 -29.96 -5.04
CA GLY A 20 24.48 -29.77 -4.57
C GLY A 20 24.60 -28.86 -3.34
N LYS A 21 23.47 -28.51 -2.70
CA LYS A 21 23.40 -27.63 -1.53
C LYS A 21 22.13 -27.89 -0.74
N THR A 22 22.14 -27.57 0.55
CA THR A 22 20.97 -27.69 1.42
C THR A 22 19.85 -26.75 0.94
N PRO A 23 18.67 -27.26 0.53
CA PRO A 23 17.60 -26.42 0.04
C PRO A 23 16.89 -25.66 1.17
N GLY A 24 16.47 -24.43 0.88
CA GLY A 24 15.52 -23.71 1.72
C GLY A 24 14.13 -24.33 1.65
N LYS A 25 13.28 -24.04 2.65
CA LYS A 25 11.92 -24.60 2.81
C LYS A 25 11.11 -24.62 1.52
N ASP A 26 11.05 -23.49 0.82
CA ASP A 26 10.18 -23.31 -0.33
C ASP A 26 10.71 -24.02 -1.59
N ILE A 27 12.04 -24.02 -1.75
CA ILE A 27 12.72 -24.76 -2.81
C ILE A 27 12.50 -26.26 -2.59
N PHE A 28 12.67 -26.74 -1.35
CA PHE A 28 12.43 -28.13 -1.01
C PHE A 28 10.98 -28.55 -1.31
N CYS A 29 9.98 -27.83 -0.78
CA CYS A 29 8.57 -28.17 -0.97
C CYS A 29 8.19 -28.23 -2.46
N LYS A 30 8.72 -27.31 -3.27
CA LYS A 30 8.48 -27.26 -4.71
C LYS A 30 9.18 -28.40 -5.45
N THR A 31 10.45 -28.67 -5.16
CA THR A 31 11.26 -29.66 -5.90
C THR A 31 10.93 -31.10 -5.51
N ALA A 32 10.60 -31.35 -4.24
CA ALA A 32 10.26 -32.68 -3.72
C ALA A 32 8.76 -33.00 -3.76
N ASN A 33 7.94 -32.06 -4.27
CA ASN A 33 6.48 -32.13 -4.30
C ASN A 33 5.89 -32.50 -2.93
N VAL A 34 6.36 -31.82 -1.88
CA VAL A 34 5.90 -32.01 -0.50
C VAL A 34 5.03 -30.82 -0.12
N LYS A 35 3.82 -31.07 0.40
CA LYS A 35 2.95 -30.00 0.85
C LYS A 35 3.56 -29.30 2.06
N ARG A 36 3.47 -27.97 2.09
CA ARG A 36 4.00 -27.15 3.19
C ARG A 36 3.36 -27.50 4.54
N ALA A 37 2.09 -27.93 4.54
CA ALA A 37 1.40 -28.39 5.74
C ALA A 37 2.01 -29.69 6.31
N ASP A 38 2.38 -30.64 5.45
CA ASP A 38 3.02 -31.89 5.88
C ASP A 38 4.43 -31.63 6.40
N PHE A 39 5.16 -30.69 5.79
CA PHE A 39 6.46 -30.22 6.28
C PHE A 39 6.36 -29.57 7.66
N ASN A 40 5.44 -28.62 7.82
CA ASN A 40 5.25 -27.85 9.05
C ASN A 40 4.79 -28.70 10.24
N TYR A 41 4.17 -29.84 9.97
CA TYR A 41 3.72 -30.75 11.00
C TYR A 41 4.89 -31.37 11.78
N TYR A 42 6.03 -31.60 11.13
CA TYR A 42 7.21 -32.22 11.75
C TYR A 42 8.33 -31.22 12.07
N TRP A 43 8.46 -30.12 11.31
CA TRP A 43 9.52 -29.12 11.53
C TRP A 43 9.00 -27.68 11.48
N ALA A 44 9.34 -26.89 12.50
CA ALA A 44 9.03 -25.48 12.54
C ALA A 44 9.95 -24.66 11.60
N ARG A 45 11.25 -25.00 11.54
CA ARG A 45 12.25 -24.31 10.70
C ARG A 45 12.93 -25.27 9.75
N SER A 46 13.34 -24.78 8.57
CA SER A 46 14.10 -25.59 7.61
C SER A 46 15.51 -25.95 8.06
N SER A 47 16.03 -25.25 9.07
CA SER A 47 17.28 -25.62 9.73
C SER A 47 17.17 -26.95 10.48
N ASP A 48 15.97 -27.31 10.96
CA ASP A 48 15.78 -28.43 11.87
C ASP A 48 15.81 -29.75 11.09
N ILE A 49 15.17 -29.79 9.93
CA ILE A 49 15.30 -30.92 8.99
C ILE A 49 16.73 -31.07 8.47
N ALA A 50 17.44 -29.96 8.19
CA ALA A 50 18.83 -29.99 7.75
C ALA A 50 19.76 -30.61 8.80
N LYS A 51 19.58 -30.24 10.08
CA LYS A 51 20.30 -30.87 11.20
C LYS A 51 20.00 -32.36 11.30
N GLU A 52 18.74 -32.75 11.14
CA GLU A 52 18.31 -34.15 11.27
C GLU A 52 18.84 -35.05 10.14
N VAL A 53 19.06 -34.50 8.94
CA VAL A 53 19.73 -35.23 7.85
C VAL A 53 21.26 -35.10 7.86
N GLY A 54 21.85 -34.45 8.88
CA GLY A 54 23.30 -34.20 8.95
C GLY A 54 23.82 -33.21 7.90
N ALA A 55 22.94 -32.44 7.27
CA ALA A 55 23.32 -31.43 6.29
C ALA A 55 23.67 -30.11 6.99
N VAL A 56 24.76 -29.48 6.54
CA VAL A 56 25.13 -28.16 7.03
C VAL A 56 24.06 -27.16 6.55
N PRO A 57 23.39 -26.41 7.44
CA PRO A 57 22.48 -25.34 7.03
C PRO A 57 23.27 -24.37 6.15
N GLN A 58 22.67 -23.86 5.06
CA GLN A 58 23.32 -22.79 4.29
C GLN A 58 23.73 -21.69 5.26
N GLY A 59 25.04 -21.46 5.38
CA GLY A 59 25.57 -20.36 6.17
C GLY A 59 24.92 -19.06 5.71
N ARG A 60 24.78 -18.09 6.63
CA ARG A 60 24.40 -16.73 6.23
C ARG A 60 25.37 -16.29 5.14
N SER A 61 24.84 -15.85 4.00
CA SER A 61 25.65 -15.31 2.90
C SER A 61 26.64 -14.31 3.49
N ILE A 62 27.92 -14.45 3.14
CA ILE A 62 28.98 -13.56 3.62
C ILE A 62 28.55 -12.13 3.25
N LYS A 63 28.50 -11.25 4.26
CA LYS A 63 28.18 -9.83 4.07
C LYS A 63 29.18 -9.26 3.07
N ILE A 64 28.69 -8.75 1.93
CA ILE A 64 29.54 -8.05 0.95
C ILE A 64 30.23 -6.87 1.66
N PRO A 65 31.54 -6.64 1.54
CA PRO A 65 32.18 -5.45 2.10
C PRO A 65 31.51 -4.16 1.62
N ASP A 66 31.42 -3.15 2.48
CA ASP A 66 30.68 -1.92 2.15
C ASP A 66 31.30 -1.16 0.96
N SER A 67 32.62 -1.21 0.79
CA SER A 67 33.32 -0.65 -0.37
C SER A 67 32.88 -1.27 -1.70
N GLU A 68 32.79 -2.60 -1.76
CA GLU A 68 32.36 -3.34 -2.96
C GLU A 68 30.87 -3.06 -3.27
N LEU A 69 30.05 -2.90 -2.23
CA LEU A 69 28.65 -2.50 -2.40
C LEU A 69 28.50 -1.06 -2.91
N PHE A 70 29.34 -0.13 -2.45
CA PHE A 70 29.34 1.25 -2.90
C PHE A 70 29.78 1.40 -4.35
N GLU A 71 30.79 0.64 -4.80
CA GLU A 71 31.19 0.62 -6.21
C GLU A 71 30.05 0.15 -7.13
N GLU A 72 29.39 -0.94 -6.75
CA GLU A 72 28.25 -1.48 -7.48
C GLU A 72 27.06 -0.53 -7.50
N TYR A 73 26.85 0.19 -6.40
CA TYR A 73 25.82 1.22 -6.31
C TYR A 73 26.16 2.47 -7.14
N ALA A 74 27.42 2.88 -7.16
CA ALA A 74 27.90 3.99 -7.99
C ALA A 74 27.71 3.72 -9.49
N LYS A 75 27.93 2.48 -9.96
CA LYS A 75 27.62 2.07 -11.34
C LYS A 75 26.15 2.31 -11.69
N VAL A 76 25.24 2.00 -10.77
CA VAL A 76 23.80 2.25 -10.95
C VAL A 76 23.51 3.75 -11.00
N CYS A 77 24.11 4.54 -10.11
CA CYS A 77 23.94 5.99 -10.10
C CYS A 77 24.41 6.61 -11.41
N LEU A 78 25.57 6.22 -11.92
CA LEU A 78 26.12 6.68 -13.20
C LEU A 78 25.22 6.30 -14.37
N HIS A 79 24.68 5.07 -14.37
CA HIS A 79 23.77 4.61 -15.42
C HIS A 79 22.46 5.40 -15.47
N LEU A 80 21.93 5.79 -14.31
CA LEU A 80 20.67 6.52 -14.21
C LEU A 80 20.83 8.04 -14.17
N HIS A 81 22.06 8.54 -14.08
CA HIS A 81 22.40 9.96 -13.86
C HIS A 81 21.65 10.60 -12.67
N LYS A 82 21.31 9.79 -11.67
CA LYS A 82 20.65 10.22 -10.43
C LYS A 82 20.85 9.20 -9.32
N ILE A 83 20.55 9.59 -8.10
CA ILE A 83 20.46 8.66 -6.97
C ILE A 83 19.18 7.83 -7.12
N PRO A 84 19.28 6.50 -7.30
CA PRO A 84 18.16 5.66 -7.71
C PRO A 84 17.08 5.56 -6.63
N THR A 85 15.79 5.62 -6.97
CA THR A 85 14.77 5.17 -6.01
C THR A 85 14.86 3.66 -5.79
N MET A 86 14.23 3.12 -4.73
CA MET A 86 14.25 1.67 -4.48
C MET A 86 13.64 0.82 -5.61
N GLY A 87 12.69 1.39 -6.36
CA GLY A 87 12.12 0.75 -7.55
C GLY A 87 13.12 0.71 -8.70
N GLU A 88 13.78 1.84 -8.97
CA GLU A 88 14.77 1.99 -10.04
C GLU A 88 16.03 1.18 -9.75
N LEU A 89 16.50 1.16 -8.50
CA LEU A 89 17.61 0.33 -8.07
C LEU A 89 17.34 -1.13 -8.44
N ARG A 90 16.13 -1.65 -8.17
CA ARG A 90 15.75 -3.03 -8.49
C ARG A 90 15.74 -3.33 -9.99
N ILE A 91 15.34 -2.36 -10.81
CA ILE A 91 15.33 -2.49 -12.28
C ILE A 91 16.77 -2.49 -12.79
N ALA A 92 17.55 -1.48 -12.42
CA ALA A 92 18.95 -1.34 -12.83
C ALA A 92 19.84 -2.49 -12.32
N THR A 93 19.55 -3.07 -11.15
CA THR A 93 20.25 -4.27 -10.64
C THR A 93 20.14 -5.44 -11.60
N ARG A 94 18.98 -5.61 -12.25
CA ARG A 94 18.74 -6.71 -13.20
C ARG A 94 19.43 -6.47 -14.53
N GLU A 95 19.44 -5.21 -14.98
CA GLU A 95 20.05 -4.79 -16.24
C GLU A 95 21.57 -4.84 -16.17
N LEU A 96 22.14 -4.28 -15.10
CA LEU A 96 23.59 -4.20 -14.88
C LEU A 96 24.18 -5.42 -14.17
N LYS A 97 23.34 -6.38 -13.78
CA LYS A 97 23.71 -7.59 -13.03
C LYS A 97 24.52 -7.30 -11.75
N THR A 98 24.24 -6.17 -11.10
CA THR A 98 24.96 -5.73 -9.89
C THR A 98 24.45 -6.43 -8.63
N ARG A 99 25.21 -6.33 -7.53
CA ARG A 99 24.84 -6.92 -6.22
C ARG A 99 24.20 -5.92 -5.24
N THR A 100 23.56 -4.87 -5.75
CA THR A 100 22.99 -3.78 -4.95
C THR A 100 21.70 -4.14 -4.19
N ASN A 101 21.20 -5.38 -4.31
CA ASN A 101 20.10 -5.87 -3.46
C ASN A 101 20.45 -5.81 -1.95
N ALA A 102 21.74 -5.88 -1.61
CA ALA A 102 22.25 -5.81 -0.25
C ALA A 102 22.18 -4.41 0.39
N VAL A 103 21.86 -3.35 -0.38
CA VAL A 103 21.67 -1.99 0.16
C VAL A 103 20.58 -1.97 1.24
N ARG A 104 19.52 -2.79 1.09
CA ARG A 104 18.43 -2.91 2.07
C ARG A 104 18.85 -3.55 3.39
N GLU A 105 19.99 -4.25 3.42
CA GLU A 105 20.48 -4.98 4.58
C GLU A 105 21.46 -4.14 5.42
N ARG A 106 21.69 -2.87 5.04
CA ARG A 106 22.69 -1.97 5.64
C ARG A 106 22.13 -0.88 6.54
N GLY A 107 20.90 -1.04 7.01
CA GLY A 107 20.23 -0.09 7.90
C GLY A 107 19.23 0.77 7.15
N SER A 108 19.00 1.99 7.64
CA SER A 108 18.11 2.94 6.98
C SER A 108 18.74 3.46 5.69
N ILE A 109 17.88 3.88 4.75
CA ILE A 109 18.35 4.40 3.46
C ILE A 109 19.17 5.70 3.64
N GLY A 110 18.83 6.51 4.64
CA GLY A 110 19.56 7.74 4.98
C GLY A 110 20.95 7.45 5.52
N GLU A 111 21.10 6.47 6.42
CA GLU A 111 22.42 6.04 6.92
C GLU A 111 23.30 5.51 5.79
N PHE A 112 22.72 4.71 4.88
CA PHE A 112 23.44 4.22 3.70
C PHE A 112 23.90 5.37 2.81
N ASP A 113 23.03 6.34 2.52
CA ASP A 113 23.38 7.50 1.69
C ASP A 113 24.45 8.37 2.36
N SER A 114 24.40 8.57 3.68
CA SER A 114 25.44 9.29 4.42
C SER A 114 26.80 8.58 4.30
N GLN A 115 26.84 7.26 4.50
CA GLN A 115 28.08 6.49 4.36
C GLN A 115 28.60 6.49 2.91
N PHE A 116 27.69 6.39 1.94
CA PHE A 116 28.03 6.43 0.53
C PHE A 116 28.57 7.80 0.10
N ARG A 117 28.04 8.91 0.63
CA ARG A 117 28.59 10.26 0.39
C ARG A 117 30.02 10.40 0.89
N VAL A 118 30.27 9.99 2.13
CA VAL A 118 31.62 10.00 2.72
C VAL A 118 32.57 9.15 1.88
N TRP A 119 32.11 7.99 1.39
CA TRP A 119 32.90 7.15 0.51
C TRP A 119 33.19 7.83 -0.85
N LEU A 120 32.23 8.52 -1.46
CA LEU A 120 32.40 9.24 -2.73
C LEU A 120 33.41 10.40 -2.61
N GLU A 121 33.45 11.08 -1.48
CA GLU A 121 34.42 12.17 -1.23
C GLU A 121 35.87 11.68 -1.32
N SER A 122 36.14 10.40 -1.04
CA SER A 122 37.47 9.80 -1.16
C SER A 122 37.75 9.15 -2.52
N GLN A 123 36.84 9.22 -3.50
CA GLN A 123 37.00 8.59 -4.82
C GLN A 123 37.53 9.54 -5.91
N SER A 124 37.82 8.97 -7.08
CA SER A 124 38.22 9.70 -8.29
C SER A 124 37.12 10.65 -8.82
N ASP A 125 37.51 11.64 -9.62
CA ASP A 125 36.61 12.69 -10.11
C ASP A 125 35.39 12.15 -10.89
N ASN A 126 35.55 11.01 -11.56
CA ASN A 126 34.47 10.32 -12.28
C ASN A 126 33.37 9.78 -11.34
N LEU A 127 33.72 9.38 -10.11
CA LEU A 127 32.72 8.96 -9.13
C LEU A 127 32.23 10.15 -8.29
N ARG A 128 33.09 11.14 -8.03
CA ARG A 128 32.71 12.37 -7.32
C ARG A 128 31.61 13.16 -8.01
N GLN A 129 31.46 13.07 -9.34
CA GLN A 129 30.33 13.71 -10.04
C GLN A 129 28.96 13.22 -9.54
N ILE A 130 28.88 12.02 -8.94
CA ILE A 130 27.66 11.47 -8.35
C ILE A 130 27.20 12.33 -7.16
N LEU A 131 28.10 13.04 -6.47
CA LEU A 131 27.73 14.00 -5.42
C LEU A 131 26.83 15.12 -5.96
N ASN A 132 26.94 15.44 -7.25
CA ASN A 132 26.12 16.45 -7.93
C ASN A 132 24.80 15.89 -8.48
N PHE A 133 24.54 14.58 -8.35
CA PHE A 133 23.33 13.98 -8.87
C PHE A 133 22.10 14.34 -8.04
N SER A 134 20.95 14.41 -8.69
CA SER A 134 19.67 14.63 -7.98
C SER A 134 19.24 13.37 -7.22
N GLY A 135 18.38 13.52 -6.20
CA GLY A 135 17.77 12.40 -5.47
C GLY A 135 18.49 11.94 -4.20
N TRP A 136 19.55 12.65 -3.80
CA TRP A 136 20.22 12.46 -2.50
C TRP A 136 19.34 12.80 -1.30
N ASP A 137 18.41 13.73 -1.49
CA ASP A 137 17.48 14.16 -0.45
C ASP A 137 16.25 13.25 -0.51
N ARG A 138 16.39 12.06 0.08
CA ARG A 138 15.28 11.09 0.21
C ARG A 138 14.36 11.42 1.39
N SER A 139 14.63 12.53 2.08
CA SER A 139 13.80 13.11 3.16
C SER A 139 12.50 13.75 2.64
N GLY A 140 12.27 13.77 1.33
CA GLY A 140 11.08 14.37 0.76
C GLY A 140 10.71 13.78 -0.59
N SER A 141 9.43 13.44 -0.71
CA SER A 141 8.62 13.62 -1.92
C SER A 141 9.03 14.85 -2.73
N PRO A 142 8.79 14.87 -4.06
CA PRO A 142 9.39 15.83 -4.98
C PRO A 142 9.26 17.29 -4.51
N ILE A 143 10.38 17.99 -4.64
CA ILE A 143 10.66 19.37 -4.23
C ILE A 143 9.47 20.30 -4.55
N LYS A 144 8.91 20.86 -3.47
CA LYS A 144 8.09 22.08 -3.48
C LYS A 144 8.92 23.21 -4.09
N GLN A 145 8.36 23.88 -5.09
CA GLN A 145 8.79 25.22 -5.47
C GLN A 145 8.87 26.11 -4.23
N GLU A 146 9.90 26.95 -4.18
CA GLU A 146 10.24 27.86 -3.09
C GLU A 146 9.02 28.56 -2.50
N LYS A 147 8.74 28.28 -1.22
CA LYS A 147 7.94 29.17 -0.39
C LYS A 147 8.86 30.22 0.20
N ILE A 148 8.68 31.45 -0.26
CA ILE A 148 8.86 32.67 0.52
C ILE A 148 8.38 32.38 1.96
N LEU A 149 9.19 32.73 2.97
CA LEU A 149 8.84 32.55 4.37
C LEU A 149 7.42 33.09 4.62
N PRO A 150 6.48 32.23 5.04
CA PRO A 150 5.20 32.71 5.50
C PRO A 150 5.39 33.18 6.94
N SER A 151 5.30 34.50 7.11
CA SER A 151 4.82 35.09 8.35
C SER A 151 3.60 34.29 8.84
N ASN A 152 3.67 33.75 10.06
CA ASN A 152 2.56 33.14 10.79
C ASN A 152 1.52 32.42 9.90
N ASN A 153 1.87 31.28 9.30
CA ASN A 153 0.86 30.40 8.72
C ASN A 153 0.03 29.79 9.86
N THR A 154 -1.05 30.48 10.23
CA THR A 154 -2.28 29.79 10.58
C THR A 154 -2.53 28.79 9.46
N SER A 155 -2.38 27.50 9.77
CA SER A 155 -2.94 26.42 8.98
C SER A 155 -4.33 26.86 8.54
N ASN A 156 -4.54 27.03 7.23
CA ASN A 156 -5.84 27.36 6.65
C ASN A 156 -6.77 26.17 6.90
N TYR A 157 -7.26 26.05 8.13
CA TYR A 157 -8.41 25.26 8.47
C TYR A 157 -9.59 25.95 7.80
N SER A 158 -10.02 25.42 6.66
CA SER A 158 -11.33 25.78 6.15
C SER A 158 -12.34 25.31 7.18
N PHE A 159 -12.90 26.26 7.92
CA PHE A 159 -13.96 25.98 8.89
C PHE A 159 -15.26 25.79 8.12
N TYR A 160 -15.90 24.64 8.30
CA TYR A 160 -17.16 24.29 7.64
C TYR A 160 -18.28 24.42 8.68
N PRO A 161 -19.04 25.53 8.71
CA PRO A 161 -19.96 25.83 9.81
C PRO A 161 -21.10 24.82 9.99
N TYR A 162 -21.51 24.11 8.94
CA TYR A 162 -22.60 23.13 9.02
C TYR A 162 -22.09 21.70 9.25
N LEU A 163 -20.78 21.47 9.16
CA LEU A 163 -20.17 20.16 9.23
C LEU A 163 -19.99 19.74 10.71
N PRO A 164 -20.42 18.52 11.08
CA PRO A 164 -20.17 17.98 12.41
C PRO A 164 -18.69 18.10 12.81
N ALA A 165 -18.45 18.47 14.07
CA ALA A 165 -17.10 18.74 14.58
C ALA A 165 -16.13 17.56 14.35
N CYS A 166 -16.63 16.33 14.45
CA CYS A 166 -15.85 15.11 14.21
C CYS A 166 -15.37 14.94 12.76
N LEU A 167 -15.93 15.66 11.80
CA LEU A 167 -15.57 15.58 10.38
C LEU A 167 -14.69 16.75 9.90
N GLN A 168 -14.50 17.79 10.72
CA GLN A 168 -13.74 19.01 10.38
C GLN A 168 -12.31 18.72 9.92
N TYR A 169 -11.73 17.62 10.43
CA TYR A 169 -10.35 17.24 10.17
C TYR A 169 -10.23 15.94 9.37
N LEU A 170 -11.28 15.56 8.61
CA LEU A 170 -11.26 14.33 7.82
C LEU A 170 -10.11 14.32 6.80
N ASN A 171 -9.77 15.47 6.22
CA ASN A 171 -8.63 15.61 5.32
C ASN A 171 -7.25 15.49 6.01
N VAL A 172 -7.14 15.86 7.29
CA VAL A 172 -5.93 15.66 8.12
C VAL A 172 -5.75 14.17 8.39
N LEU A 173 -6.81 13.50 8.82
CA LEU A 173 -6.84 12.05 9.02
C LEU A 173 -6.49 11.27 7.74
N ALA A 174 -6.97 11.74 6.57
CA ALA A 174 -6.65 11.16 5.28
C ALA A 174 -5.15 11.16 4.94
N ARG A 175 -4.38 12.13 5.48
CA ARG A 175 -2.93 12.23 5.32
C ARG A 175 -2.14 11.42 6.36
N GLY A 176 -2.82 10.71 7.25
CA GLY A 176 -2.19 9.92 8.31
C GLY A 176 -1.79 10.73 9.54
N GLU A 177 -2.28 11.95 9.66
CA GLU A 177 -2.06 12.82 10.80
C GLU A 177 -3.25 12.73 11.77
N VAL A 178 -2.99 12.68 13.09
CA VAL A 178 -4.04 12.72 14.11
C VAL A 178 -4.23 14.17 14.57
N PRO A 179 -5.44 14.76 14.43
CA PRO A 179 -5.73 16.11 14.92
C PRO A 179 -5.43 16.25 16.41
N HIS A 180 -4.92 17.42 16.84
CA HIS A 180 -4.52 17.66 18.24
C HIS A 180 -5.64 17.43 19.27
N ASN A 181 -6.89 17.57 18.86
CA ASN A 181 -8.08 17.37 19.68
C ASN A 181 -8.58 15.93 19.72
N GLU A 182 -7.95 15.00 18.98
CA GLU A 182 -8.22 13.58 19.01
C GLU A 182 -7.16 12.85 19.87
N ASP A 183 -7.50 11.65 20.34
CA ASP A 183 -6.60 10.80 21.11
C ASP A 183 -5.41 10.35 20.24
N GLN A 184 -4.23 10.87 20.56
CA GLN A 184 -2.98 10.61 19.85
C GLN A 184 -2.55 9.13 19.92
N ALA A 185 -3.11 8.34 20.84
CA ALA A 185 -2.86 6.90 20.90
C ALA A 185 -3.60 6.12 19.80
N GLN A 186 -4.60 6.72 19.15
CA GLN A 186 -5.36 6.05 18.09
C GLN A 186 -4.65 6.13 16.74
N SER A 187 -4.84 5.09 15.93
CA SER A 187 -4.36 5.09 14.56
C SER A 187 -5.17 6.09 13.72
N ALA A 188 -4.49 7.03 13.06
CA ALA A 188 -5.10 7.95 12.10
C ALA A 188 -5.91 7.20 11.02
N ALA A 189 -5.45 6.01 10.60
CA ALA A 189 -6.16 5.19 9.63
C ALA A 189 -7.49 4.66 10.17
N LEU A 190 -7.51 4.14 11.40
CA LEU A 190 -8.73 3.66 12.04
C LEU A 190 -9.72 4.81 12.29
N LEU A 191 -9.22 5.96 12.73
CA LEU A 191 -10.03 7.17 12.89
C LEU A 191 -10.61 7.60 11.54
N PHE A 192 -9.79 7.63 10.48
CA PHE A 192 -10.22 7.98 9.13
C PHE A 192 -11.33 7.06 8.62
N GLU A 193 -11.16 5.74 8.71
CA GLU A 193 -12.17 4.75 8.33
C GLU A 193 -13.52 5.02 9.03
N ARG A 194 -13.50 5.23 10.35
CA ARG A 194 -14.70 5.53 11.13
C ARG A 194 -15.35 6.85 10.73
N ARG A 195 -14.55 7.92 10.56
CA ARG A 195 -15.07 9.24 10.17
C ARG A 195 -15.61 9.25 8.74
N CYS A 196 -15.05 8.46 7.83
CA CYS A 196 -15.66 8.24 6.52
C CYS A 196 -17.05 7.61 6.65
N ALA A 197 -17.21 6.57 7.47
CA ALA A 197 -18.51 5.96 7.72
C ALA A 197 -19.52 6.97 8.32
N ASP A 198 -19.10 7.77 9.31
CA ASP A 198 -19.90 8.84 9.91
C ASP A 198 -20.34 9.87 8.84
N ALA A 199 -19.43 10.26 7.94
CA ALA A 199 -19.72 11.19 6.85
C ALA A 199 -20.81 10.65 5.90
N PHE A 200 -20.71 9.39 5.46
CA PHE A 200 -21.77 8.80 4.64
C PHE A 200 -23.08 8.63 5.42
N GLN A 201 -23.03 8.38 6.73
CA GLN A 201 -24.23 8.37 7.55
C GLN A 201 -24.90 9.75 7.59
N CYS A 202 -24.14 10.84 7.70
CA CYS A 202 -24.66 12.21 7.62
C CYS A 202 -25.35 12.52 6.29
N LEU A 203 -24.86 11.96 5.18
CA LEU A 203 -25.53 12.05 3.88
C LEU A 203 -26.87 11.30 3.85
N GLY A 204 -27.14 10.42 4.81
CA GLY A 204 -28.38 9.66 4.93
C GLY A 204 -28.29 8.22 4.45
N PHE A 205 -27.08 7.69 4.21
CA PHE A 205 -26.91 6.27 3.94
C PHE A 205 -27.11 5.43 5.21
N LYS A 206 -27.61 4.21 5.04
CA LYS A 206 -27.51 3.18 6.07
C LYS A 206 -26.13 2.53 5.97
N ILE A 207 -25.37 2.57 7.07
CA ILE A 207 -24.02 2.00 7.10
C ILE A 207 -24.04 0.55 7.62
N GLU A 208 -23.39 -0.35 6.90
CA GLU A 208 -23.01 -1.68 7.36
C GLU A 208 -21.50 -1.72 7.58
N ASN A 209 -21.08 -1.57 8.84
CA ASN A 209 -19.67 -1.67 9.23
C ASN A 209 -19.24 -3.13 9.19
N LEU A 210 -18.21 -3.44 8.41
CA LEU A 210 -17.70 -4.81 8.33
C LEU A 210 -16.41 -5.03 9.12
N GLY A 211 -15.79 -3.94 9.58
CA GLY A 211 -14.86 -3.92 10.72
C GLY A 211 -13.45 -4.44 10.43
N GLN A 212 -12.45 -3.65 10.83
CA GLN A 212 -11.05 -4.03 10.90
C GLN A 212 -10.83 -5.33 11.71
N GLY A 213 -9.88 -6.16 11.26
CA GLY A 213 -9.39 -7.34 11.99
C GLY A 213 -9.99 -8.69 11.59
N LYS A 214 -10.96 -8.73 10.67
CA LYS A 214 -11.58 -9.98 10.15
C LYS A 214 -11.17 -10.37 8.72
N GLY A 215 -10.08 -9.82 8.20
CA GLY A 215 -9.49 -10.25 6.93
C GLY A 215 -9.88 -9.38 5.72
N ARG A 216 -10.16 -10.01 4.57
CA ARG A 216 -10.41 -9.36 3.26
C ARG A 216 -11.86 -8.86 3.16
N VAL A 217 -12.15 -7.72 3.77
CA VAL A 217 -13.49 -7.14 3.86
C VAL A 217 -13.38 -5.62 3.67
N PRO A 218 -14.34 -4.94 3.01
CA PRO A 218 -14.30 -3.48 2.91
C PRO A 218 -14.49 -2.83 4.27
N ASP A 219 -14.08 -1.56 4.41
CA ASP A 219 -14.20 -0.85 5.67
C ASP A 219 -15.67 -0.71 6.08
N PHE A 220 -16.52 -0.33 5.11
CA PHE A 220 -17.97 -0.33 5.27
C PHE A 220 -18.71 -0.38 3.93
N ILE A 221 -20.00 -0.68 4.01
CA ILE A 221 -20.95 -0.58 2.89
C ILE A 221 -21.97 0.50 3.24
N ALA A 222 -22.20 1.44 2.31
CA ALA A 222 -23.21 2.49 2.45
C ALA A 222 -24.41 2.21 1.54
N LEU A 223 -25.58 1.98 2.14
CA LEU A 223 -26.80 1.55 1.45
C LEU A 223 -27.79 2.71 1.30
N ALA A 224 -28.20 2.98 0.06
CA ALA A 224 -29.30 3.88 -0.28
C ALA A 224 -30.52 3.04 -0.70
N ASN A 225 -31.25 2.53 0.29
CA ASN A 225 -32.32 1.55 0.07
C ASN A 225 -33.46 2.08 -0.82
N ARG A 226 -33.81 3.36 -0.68
CA ARG A 226 -34.92 3.97 -1.44
C ARG A 226 -34.53 4.15 -2.91
N GLU A 227 -33.31 4.60 -3.16
CA GLU A 227 -32.74 4.89 -4.47
C GLU A 227 -32.13 3.64 -5.15
N ARG A 228 -32.11 2.52 -4.42
CA ARG A 228 -31.64 1.19 -4.84
C ARG A 228 -30.20 1.18 -5.37
N PHE A 229 -29.32 1.96 -4.73
CA PHE A 229 -27.88 1.91 -4.98
C PHE A 229 -27.08 1.70 -3.70
N VAL A 230 -25.84 1.28 -3.88
CA VAL A 230 -24.93 0.94 -2.79
C VAL A 230 -23.51 1.34 -3.13
N LEU A 231 -22.78 1.80 -2.11
CA LEU A 231 -21.35 2.08 -2.18
C LEU A 231 -20.61 1.04 -1.34
N ILE A 232 -19.68 0.33 -1.97
CA ILE A 232 -18.65 -0.44 -1.27
C ILE A 232 -17.48 0.52 -1.07
N VAL A 233 -17.20 0.88 0.18
CA VAL A 233 -16.25 1.97 0.48
C VAL A 233 -14.99 1.43 1.12
N ASP A 234 -13.86 1.97 0.68
CA ASP A 234 -12.54 1.73 1.24
C ASP A 234 -11.83 3.07 1.51
N ALA A 235 -11.45 3.30 2.76
CA ALA A 235 -10.82 4.52 3.24
C ALA A 235 -9.31 4.29 3.41
N LYS A 236 -8.51 5.05 2.66
CA LYS A 236 -7.04 4.96 2.66
C LYS A 236 -6.41 6.21 3.24
N SER A 237 -5.88 6.06 4.45
CA SER A 237 -5.06 7.08 5.12
C SER A 237 -3.58 6.91 4.79
N ARG A 238 -2.98 7.88 4.08
CA ARG A 238 -1.59 7.89 3.61
C ARG A 238 -1.09 9.32 3.40
N SER A 239 0.13 9.64 3.86
CA SER A 239 0.73 10.98 3.71
C SER A 239 0.92 11.37 2.25
N GLU A 240 1.33 10.43 1.41
CA GLU A 240 1.61 10.65 -0.02
C GLU A 240 0.39 10.45 -0.93
N GLY A 241 -0.80 10.28 -0.34
CA GLY A 241 -2.00 9.94 -1.08
C GLY A 241 -2.13 8.47 -1.46
N TYR A 242 -3.20 8.15 -2.18
CA TYR A 242 -3.48 6.80 -2.61
C TYR A 242 -2.63 6.38 -3.81
N VAL A 243 -2.03 5.20 -3.70
CA VAL A 243 -1.24 4.55 -4.73
C VAL A 243 -1.65 3.10 -4.77
N LEU A 244 -2.11 2.64 -5.94
CA LEU A 244 -2.44 1.22 -6.15
C LEU A 244 -1.16 0.37 -6.02
N GLY A 245 -1.05 -0.36 -4.92
CA GLY A 245 0.01 -1.29 -4.59
C GLY A 245 -0.35 -2.75 -4.92
N THR A 246 0.54 -3.67 -4.54
CA THR A 246 0.35 -5.11 -4.79
C THR A 246 -0.62 -5.76 -3.81
N GLU A 247 -0.77 -5.19 -2.61
CA GLU A 247 -1.70 -5.70 -1.58
C GLU A 247 -3.16 -5.34 -1.88
N ASP A 248 -3.37 -4.31 -2.69
CA ASP A 248 -4.66 -3.76 -3.09
C ASP A 248 -5.46 -4.69 -4.01
N ARG A 249 -4.80 -5.67 -4.63
CA ARG A 249 -5.51 -6.75 -5.35
C ARG A 249 -6.47 -7.54 -4.46
N LYS A 250 -6.23 -7.58 -3.15
CA LYS A 250 -7.09 -8.29 -2.19
C LYS A 250 -8.44 -7.61 -2.01
N PHE A 251 -8.53 -6.28 -2.18
CA PHE A 251 -9.82 -5.60 -2.06
C PHE A 251 -10.69 -5.73 -3.30
N LEU A 252 -10.06 -5.86 -4.47
CA LEU A 252 -10.77 -6.15 -5.71
C LEU A 252 -11.59 -7.44 -5.58
N GLU A 253 -11.01 -8.48 -4.98
CA GLU A 253 -11.69 -9.76 -4.77
C GLU A 253 -12.94 -9.62 -3.88
N TYR A 254 -12.86 -8.88 -2.76
CA TYR A 254 -14.04 -8.68 -1.92
C TYR A 254 -15.05 -7.72 -2.55
N ALA A 255 -14.62 -6.72 -3.32
CA ALA A 255 -15.53 -5.81 -4.01
C ALA A 255 -16.40 -6.60 -5.01
N VAL A 256 -15.79 -7.51 -5.77
CA VAL A 256 -16.54 -8.41 -6.65
C VAL A 256 -17.46 -9.34 -5.86
N LYS A 257 -16.97 -9.95 -4.77
CA LYS A 257 -17.77 -10.86 -3.93
C LYS A 257 -19.01 -10.15 -3.35
N HIS A 258 -18.80 -9.04 -2.65
CA HIS A 258 -19.88 -8.26 -2.06
C HIS A 258 -20.79 -7.66 -3.11
N GLY A 259 -20.26 -7.24 -4.26
CA GLY A 259 -21.09 -6.77 -5.36
C GLY A 259 -22.08 -7.85 -5.84
N ARG A 260 -21.68 -9.12 -5.93
CA ARG A 260 -22.59 -10.21 -6.31
C ARG A 260 -23.65 -10.46 -5.23
N GLU A 261 -23.23 -10.43 -3.97
CA GLU A 261 -24.15 -10.57 -2.82
C GLU A 261 -25.18 -9.42 -2.81
N LEU A 262 -24.76 -8.18 -3.03
CA LEU A 262 -25.62 -7.00 -3.08
C LEU A 262 -26.56 -7.03 -4.30
N GLN A 263 -26.08 -7.49 -5.45
CA GLN A 263 -26.92 -7.68 -6.64
C GLN A 263 -28.03 -8.71 -6.38
N SER A 264 -27.71 -9.81 -5.69
CA SER A 264 -28.73 -10.81 -5.28
C SER A 264 -29.75 -10.26 -4.28
N LYS A 265 -29.40 -9.21 -3.53
CA LYS A 265 -30.31 -8.46 -2.64
C LYS A 265 -31.14 -7.39 -3.37
N GLY A 266 -31.00 -7.28 -4.70
CA GLY A 266 -31.81 -6.38 -5.53
C GLY A 266 -31.24 -4.97 -5.73
N PHE A 267 -29.96 -4.74 -5.40
CA PHE A 267 -29.25 -3.51 -5.75
C PHE A 267 -28.70 -3.59 -7.18
N GLU A 268 -29.15 -2.69 -8.05
CA GLU A 268 -28.75 -2.67 -9.47
C GLU A 268 -27.57 -1.74 -9.73
N LYS A 269 -27.40 -0.74 -8.87
CA LYS A 269 -26.34 0.28 -8.95
C LYS A 269 -25.36 0.06 -7.81
N ILE A 270 -24.23 -0.56 -8.11
CA ILE A 270 -23.20 -0.91 -7.14
C ILE A 270 -21.93 -0.16 -7.52
N TYR A 271 -21.48 0.72 -6.65
CA TYR A 271 -20.28 1.52 -6.87
C TYR A 271 -19.17 1.08 -5.92
N PHE A 272 -17.93 1.14 -6.39
CA PHE A 272 -16.76 0.94 -5.55
C PHE A 272 -16.07 2.27 -5.37
N VAL A 273 -16.01 2.77 -4.13
CA VAL A 273 -15.51 4.11 -3.83
C VAL A 273 -14.29 4.00 -2.94
N ILE A 274 -13.18 4.58 -3.39
CA ILE A 274 -11.99 4.77 -2.55
C ILE A 274 -11.99 6.20 -2.04
N VAL A 275 -11.86 6.38 -0.72
CA VAL A 275 -11.73 7.70 -0.08
C VAL A 275 -10.30 7.89 0.41
N ALA A 276 -9.64 8.97 0.01
CA ALA A 276 -8.25 9.26 0.39
C ALA A 276 -7.93 10.76 0.29
N ALA A 277 -6.71 11.17 0.68
CA ALA A 277 -6.27 12.56 0.56
C ALA A 277 -6.10 13.02 -0.90
N SER A 278 -5.54 12.15 -1.75
CA SER A 278 -5.28 12.44 -3.17
C SER A 278 -5.13 11.14 -3.96
N PHE A 279 -5.17 11.25 -5.28
CA PHE A 279 -5.16 10.12 -6.21
C PHE A 279 -4.32 10.40 -7.45
N ARG A 280 -4.00 9.34 -8.19
CA ARG A 280 -3.38 9.42 -9.52
C ARG A 280 -4.31 8.78 -10.55
N GLU A 281 -4.48 9.43 -11.70
CA GLU A 281 -5.36 8.92 -12.77
C GLU A 281 -5.01 7.52 -13.24
N LYS A 282 -3.71 7.19 -13.31
CA LYS A 282 -3.26 5.84 -13.70
C LYS A 282 -3.82 4.74 -12.81
N ASP A 283 -4.03 5.02 -11.51
CA ASP A 283 -4.54 4.02 -10.56
C ASP A 283 -6.04 3.77 -10.78
N LEU A 284 -6.79 4.81 -11.16
CA LEU A 284 -8.19 4.70 -11.55
C LEU A 284 -8.32 3.83 -12.80
N THR A 285 -7.54 4.12 -13.84
CA THR A 285 -7.55 3.33 -15.10
C THR A 285 -7.27 1.86 -14.85
N LEU A 286 -6.30 1.55 -14.00
CA LEU A 286 -5.96 0.18 -13.63
C LEU A 286 -7.10 -0.52 -12.88
N LEU A 287 -7.72 0.13 -11.90
CA LEU A 287 -8.83 -0.46 -11.15
C LEU A 287 -10.07 -0.67 -12.01
N THR A 288 -10.43 0.32 -12.85
CA THR A 288 -11.54 0.20 -13.79
C THR A 288 -11.33 -1.00 -14.71
N THR A 289 -10.12 -1.16 -15.26
CA THR A 289 -9.77 -2.31 -16.11
C THR A 289 -9.92 -3.64 -15.37
N HIS A 290 -9.52 -3.69 -14.09
CA HIS A 290 -9.68 -4.90 -13.28
C HIS A 290 -11.13 -5.25 -12.97
N LEU A 291 -12.03 -4.25 -12.93
CA LEU A 291 -13.43 -4.41 -12.52
C LEU A 291 -14.42 -4.40 -13.69
N THR A 292 -13.97 -4.27 -14.95
CA THR A 292 -14.82 -4.23 -16.16
C THR A 292 -15.86 -5.35 -16.25
N ASN A 293 -15.54 -6.56 -15.78
CA ASN A 293 -16.44 -7.74 -15.82
C ASN A 293 -16.99 -8.12 -14.43
N SER A 294 -17.04 -7.15 -13.52
CA SER A 294 -17.55 -7.32 -12.17
C SER A 294 -18.97 -6.75 -12.06
N PRO A 295 -19.71 -7.08 -10.99
CA PRO A 295 -21.01 -6.44 -10.69
C PRO A 295 -20.88 -4.94 -10.32
N ILE A 296 -19.66 -4.39 -10.25
CA ILE A 296 -19.42 -2.99 -9.95
C ILE A 296 -19.69 -2.16 -11.20
N ARG A 297 -20.63 -1.23 -11.09
CA ARG A 297 -21.06 -0.32 -12.17
C ARG A 297 -20.04 0.77 -12.44
N SER A 298 -19.46 1.37 -11.41
CA SER A 298 -18.38 2.33 -11.54
C SER A 298 -17.44 2.32 -10.34
N VAL A 299 -16.19 2.71 -10.59
CA VAL A 299 -15.11 2.87 -9.62
C VAL A 299 -14.80 4.34 -9.49
N ASP A 300 -14.99 4.93 -8.32
CA ASP A 300 -14.77 6.36 -8.12
C ASP A 300 -13.81 6.62 -6.98
N PHE A 301 -12.99 7.65 -7.18
CA PHE A 301 -12.01 8.11 -6.20
C PHE A 301 -12.49 9.43 -5.62
N LEU A 302 -12.88 9.40 -4.35
CA LEU A 302 -13.42 10.56 -3.65
C LEU A 302 -12.37 11.15 -2.73
N THR A 303 -11.98 12.41 -2.94
CA THR A 303 -11.03 13.04 -2.01
C THR A 303 -11.71 13.36 -0.68
N ALA A 304 -10.97 13.30 0.42
CA ALA A 304 -11.50 13.65 1.75
C ALA A 304 -12.03 15.09 1.80
N ASP A 305 -11.37 16.03 1.11
CA ASP A 305 -11.85 17.40 0.96
C ASP A 305 -13.19 17.47 0.19
N ALA A 306 -13.36 16.67 -0.88
CA ALA A 306 -14.63 16.61 -1.60
C ALA A 306 -15.75 15.99 -0.74
N LEU A 307 -15.45 14.92 0.02
CA LEU A 307 -16.43 14.33 0.93
C LEU A 307 -16.88 15.34 2.01
N ILE A 308 -15.94 16.09 2.59
CA ILE A 308 -16.27 17.19 3.52
C ILE A 308 -17.26 18.17 2.87
N ARG A 309 -16.97 18.64 1.64
CA ARG A 309 -17.84 19.58 0.92
C ARG A 309 -19.22 19.01 0.63
N ILE A 310 -19.29 17.76 0.18
CA ILE A 310 -20.56 17.09 -0.11
C ILE A 310 -21.41 17.00 1.16
N VAL A 311 -20.81 16.66 2.31
CA VAL A 311 -21.54 16.63 3.59
C VAL A 311 -21.98 18.02 4.01
N GLU A 312 -21.09 19.01 3.98
CA GLU A 312 -21.40 20.41 4.29
C GLU A 312 -22.58 20.92 3.46
N ASP A 313 -22.49 20.78 2.14
CA ASP A 313 -23.52 21.24 1.21
C ASP A 313 -24.83 20.45 1.40
N SER A 314 -24.76 19.16 1.74
CA SER A 314 -25.96 18.35 2.03
C SER A 314 -26.72 18.82 3.28
N ILE A 315 -26.01 19.40 4.25
CA ILE A 315 -26.60 19.92 5.49
C ILE A 315 -27.08 21.35 5.25
N ARG A 316 -26.25 22.18 4.61
CA ARG A 316 -26.61 23.57 4.25
C ARG A 316 -27.87 23.61 3.37
N GLU A 317 -27.91 22.77 2.35
CA GLU A 317 -28.99 22.72 1.35
C GLU A 317 -29.89 21.50 1.55
N ARG A 318 -30.21 21.16 2.81
CA ARG A 318 -30.89 19.89 3.14
C ARG A 318 -32.23 19.67 2.43
N HIS A 319 -32.93 20.74 2.10
CA HIS A 319 -34.22 20.71 1.42
C HIS A 319 -34.13 20.27 -0.05
N SER A 320 -32.99 20.47 -0.71
CA SER A 320 -32.75 20.12 -2.11
C SER A 320 -31.85 18.90 -2.27
N PHE A 321 -31.13 18.52 -1.21
CA PHE A 321 -30.27 17.34 -1.21
C PHE A 321 -31.08 16.04 -1.28
N SER A 322 -30.68 15.15 -2.19
CA SER A 322 -31.17 13.77 -2.23
C SER A 322 -30.06 12.80 -2.61
N LEU A 323 -30.16 11.55 -2.13
CA LEU A 323 -29.25 10.49 -2.52
C LEU A 323 -29.39 10.13 -4.00
N GLY A 324 -30.55 10.41 -4.63
CA GLY A 324 -30.77 10.18 -6.06
C GLY A 324 -29.97 11.12 -6.95
N GLU A 325 -29.75 12.37 -6.53
CA GLU A 325 -28.82 13.27 -7.22
C GLU A 325 -27.36 12.89 -6.94
N LEU A 326 -27.06 12.48 -5.70
CA LEU A 326 -25.72 12.02 -5.33
C LEU A 326 -25.32 10.73 -6.08
N ASP A 327 -26.24 9.84 -6.40
CA ASP A 327 -26.02 8.66 -7.26
C ASP A 327 -25.36 9.03 -8.60
N LYS A 328 -25.81 10.12 -9.23
CA LYS A 328 -25.26 10.60 -10.50
C LYS A 328 -23.79 11.01 -10.36
N LEU A 329 -23.36 11.44 -9.17
CA LEU A 329 -21.97 11.76 -8.89
C LEU A 329 -21.09 10.52 -8.99
N PHE A 330 -21.57 9.32 -8.67
CA PHE A 330 -20.79 8.07 -8.71
C PHE A 330 -20.88 7.34 -10.05
N PHE A 331 -21.40 7.98 -11.10
CA PHE A 331 -21.41 7.39 -12.43
C PHE A 331 -20.19 7.86 -13.26
N GLY A 332 -19.54 6.92 -13.95
CA GLY A 332 -18.61 7.21 -15.05
C GLY A 332 -17.13 6.93 -14.80
N ASN A 333 -16.76 6.32 -13.68
CA ASN A 333 -15.38 6.04 -13.27
C ASN A 333 -14.50 7.29 -13.23
N LYS A 334 -14.51 8.03 -12.13
CA LYS A 334 -13.78 9.32 -12.06
C LYS A 334 -13.14 9.61 -10.71
N ILE A 335 -12.25 10.58 -10.74
CA ILE A 335 -11.77 11.25 -9.53
C ILE A 335 -12.71 12.41 -9.24
N ILE A 336 -13.17 12.51 -8.00
CA ILE A 336 -13.97 13.60 -7.46
C ILE A 336 -13.03 14.45 -6.58
N PRO A 337 -12.38 15.48 -7.17
CA PRO A 337 -11.45 16.35 -6.47
C PRO A 337 -12.19 17.37 -5.59
N LYS A 338 -11.42 18.06 -4.75
CA LYS A 338 -11.86 19.14 -3.86
C LYS A 338 -12.69 20.21 -4.57
#